data_AF-A0A7C3SAD9-F1
#
_entry.id   AF-A0A7C3SAD9-F1
#
_cell.length_a   1.000
_cell.length_b   1.000
_cell.length_c   1.000
_cell.angle_alpha   90.00
_cell.angle_beta   90.00
_cell.angle_gamma   90.00
#
_symmetry.space_group_name_H-M   'P 1'
#
loop_
_entity.id
_entity.type
_entity.pdbx_description
1 polymer ?
#
loop_
_entity_poly.entity_id
_entity_poly.type
_entity_poly.pdbx_seq_one_letter_code
_entity_poly.pdbx_strand_id
1 'polypeptide(L)' 'MRILITGASSLPGYRAALEALRRGYEVVGLYYAHPIPVEDEKLRKVFIDVSQLDDLRRL' A
#
# COMPACT_ATOMS: atom_id res chain seq x y z
N MET A 1 -5.00 13.74 4.20
CA MET A 1 -5.86 12.86 3.38
C MET A 1 -5.13 11.54 3.16
N ARG A 2 -5.83 10.40 3.23
CA ARG A 2 -5.22 9.07 3.17
C ARG A 2 -5.55 8.37 1.85
N ILE A 3 -4.59 7.67 1.27
CA ILE A 3 -4.71 6.96 0.00
C ILE A 3 -4.48 5.47 0.23
N LEU A 4 -5.41 4.64 -0.23
CA LEU A 4 -5.25 3.19 -0.30
C LEU A 4 -4.67 2.82 -1.67
N ILE A 5 -3.55 2.09 -1.68
CA ILE A 5 -2.94 1.58 -2.92
C ILE A 5 -2.93 0.06 -2.87
N THR A 6 -3.80 -0.55 -3.68
CA THR A 6 -3.79 -1.99 -3.93
C THR A 6 -2.58 -2.37 -4.77
N GLY A 7 -1.93 -3.50 -4.47
CA GLY A 7 -0.77 -3.95 -5.22
C GLY A 7 0.42 -2.98 -5.10
N ALA A 8 0.63 -2.37 -3.94
CA ALA A 8 1.66 -1.36 -3.71
C ALA A 8 3.10 -1.90 -3.83
N SER A 9 3.30 -3.22 -3.82
CA SER A 9 4.59 -3.86 -4.13
C SER A 9 4.82 -4.17 -5.60
N SER A 10 3.81 -3.99 -6.47
CA SER A 10 4.00 -4.03 -7.93
C SER A 10 4.67 -2.74 -8.42
N LEU A 11 5.29 -2.76 -9.61
CA LEU A 11 5.95 -1.56 -10.14
C LEU A 11 5.01 -0.33 -10.28
N PRO A 12 3.78 -0.46 -10.81
CA PRO A 12 2.84 0.67 -10.87
C PRO A 12 2.41 1.15 -9.48
N GLY A 13 2.03 0.23 -8.60
CA GLY A 13 1.59 0.57 -7.24
C GLY A 13 2.70 1.21 -6.42
N TYR A 14 3.93 0.72 -6.56
CA TYR A 14 5.11 1.26 -5.91
C TYR A 14 5.39 2.71 -6.35
N ARG A 15 5.38 2.98 -7.67
CA ARG A 15 5.58 4.34 -8.19
C ARG A 15 4.47 5.28 -7.74
N ALA A 16 3.23 4.81 -7.70
CA ALA A 16 2.10 5.58 -7.19
C ALA A 16 2.27 5.89 -5.69
N ALA A 17 2.71 4.92 -4.89
CA ALA A 17 2.98 5.09 -3.47
C ALA A 17 4.08 6.12 -3.22
N LEU A 18 5.21 6.03 -3.94
CA LEU A 18 6.28 7.00 -3.83
C LEU A 18 5.82 8.42 -4.17
N GLU A 19 5.07 8.59 -5.26
CA GLU A 19 4.59 9.92 -5.66
C GLU A 19 3.56 10.48 -4.66
N ALA A 20 2.70 9.63 -4.09
CA ALA A 20 1.77 10.03 -3.04
C ALA A 20 2.50 10.46 -1.76
N LEU A 21 3.47 9.66 -1.30
CA LEU A 21 4.30 10.00 -0.13
C LEU A 21 5.07 11.30 -0.35
N ARG A 22 5.67 11.48 -1.54
CA ARG A 22 6.39 12.70 -1.95
C ARG A 22 5.49 13.95 -1.91
N ARG A 23 4.20 13.80 -2.19
CA ARG A 23 3.19 14.86 -2.09
C ARG A 23 2.66 15.06 -0.66
N GLY A 24 3.14 14.29 0.30
CA GLY A 24 2.82 14.40 1.72
C GLY A 24 1.57 13.65 2.15
N TYR A 25 1.00 12.79 1.30
CA TYR A 25 -0.15 11.95 1.65
C TYR A 25 0.24 10.81 2.58
N GLU A 26 -0.70 10.41 3.44
CA GLU A 26 -0.62 9.12 4.14
C GLU A 26 -1.03 8.00 3.17
N VAL A 27 -0.23 6.95 3.09
CA VAL A 27 -0.44 5.81 2.21
C VAL A 27 -0.66 4.54 3.02
N VAL A 28 -1.74 3.83 2.72
CA VAL A 28 -1.94 2.43 3.13
C VAL A 28 -1.63 1.57 1.90
N GLY A 29 -0.50 0.89 1.93
CA GLY A 29 -0.03 0.05 0.84
C GLY A 29 -0.32 -1.42 1.10
N LEU A 30 -1.06 -2.06 0.19
CA LEU A 30 -1.37 -3.48 0.28
C LEU A 30 -0.31 -4.32 -0.45
N TYR A 31 0.10 -5.42 0.17
CA TYR A 31 0.96 -6.42 -0.45
C TYR A 31 0.53 -7.84 -0.07
N TYR A 32 0.88 -8.81 -0.91
CA TYR A 32 0.66 -10.24 -0.63
C TYR A 32 2.01 -10.94 -0.43
N ALA A 33 2.69 -11.34 -1.51
CA ALA A 33 3.94 -12.11 -1.38
C ALA A 33 5.19 -11.26 -1.08
N HIS A 34 5.33 -10.10 -1.74
CA HIS A 34 6.55 -9.27 -1.64
C HIS A 34 6.27 -7.99 -0.87
N PRO A 35 7.06 -7.64 0.16
CA PRO A 35 6.89 -6.39 0.90
C PRO A 35 7.16 -5.18 -0.01
N ILE A 36 6.61 -4.04 0.38
CA ILE A 36 6.83 -2.76 -0.32
C ILE A 36 8.23 -2.25 0.05
N PRO A 37 9.17 -2.09 -0.90
CA PRO A 37 10.59 -1.85 -0.60
C PRO A 37 10.92 -0.36 -0.38
N VAL A 38 10.17 0.31 0.49
CA VAL A 38 10.46 1.69 0.95
C VAL A 38 10.02 1.85 2.40
N GLU A 39 10.78 2.59 3.19
CA GLU A 39 10.41 3.00 4.55
C GLU A 39 10.04 4.48 4.53
N ASP A 40 8.88 4.82 5.10
CA ASP A 40 8.37 6.19 5.22
C ASP A 40 7.39 6.24 6.40
N GLU A 41 7.47 7.28 7.23
CA GLU A 41 6.60 7.43 8.42
C GLU A 41 5.11 7.52 8.06
N LYS A 42 4.79 7.95 6.84
CA LYS A 42 3.43 8.06 6.31
C LYS A 42 2.99 6.82 5.54
N LEU A 43 3.81 5.77 5.47
CA LEU A 43 3.47 4.51 4.82
C LEU A 43 3.12 3.42 5.85
N ARG A 44 1.85 2.99 5.84
CA ARG A 44 1.42 1.77 6.51
C ARG A 44 1.41 0.61 5.50
N LYS A 45 2.24 -0.41 5.73
CA LYS A 45 2.25 -1.64 4.92
C LYS A 45 1.29 -2.65 5.51
N VAL A 46 0.39 -3.21 4.68
CA VAL A 46 -0.59 -4.21 5.11
C VAL A 46 -0.46 -5.44 4.24
N PHE A 47 -0.17 -6.59 4.87
CA PHE A 47 -0.27 -7.88 4.22
C PHE A 47 -1.74 -8.27 4.08
N ILE A 48 -2.17 -8.62 2.87
CA ILE A 48 -3.54 -9.03 2.59
C ILE A 48 -3.63 -9.85 1.30
N ASP A 49 -4.47 -10.88 1.31
CA ASP A 49 -4.97 -11.52 0.10
C ASP A 49 -6.25 -10.82 -0.37
N VAL A 50 -6.16 -10.01 -1.43
CA VAL A 50 -7.30 -9.26 -1.97
C VAL A 50 -8.36 -10.13 -2.64
N SER A 51 -8.07 -11.41 -2.89
CA SER A 51 -9.08 -12.38 -3.37
C SER A 51 -10.03 -12.84 -2.27
N GLN A 52 -9.64 -12.67 -0.99
CA GLN A 52 -10.44 -13.04 0.17
C GLN A 52 -11.23 -11.83 0.69
N LEU A 53 -12.55 -11.82 0.49
CA LEU A 53 -13.41 -10.71 0.88
C LEU A 53 -13.34 -10.40 2.39
N ASP A 54 -13.19 -11.43 3.23
CA ASP A 54 -13.12 -11.26 4.68
C ASP A 54 -11.83 -10.58 5.13
N ASP A 55 -10.74 -10.72 4.39
CA ASP A 55 -9.52 -9.97 4.67
C ASP A 55 -9.69 -8.50 4.27
N LEU A 56 -10.38 -8.23 3.15
CA LEU A 56 -10.66 -6.85 2.71
C LEU A 56 -11.54 -6.10 3.72
N ARG A 57 -12.46 -6.78 4.39
CA ARG A 57 -13.32 -6.19 5.43
C ARG A 57 -12.58 -5.77 6.71
N ARG A 58 -11.33 -6.23 6.91
CA ARG A 58 -10.52 -5.95 8.10
C ARG A 58 -9.60 -4.74 7.96
N LEU A 59 -9.56 -4.11 6.77
CA LEU A 59 -8.74 -2.94 6.44
C LEU A 59 -9.26 -1.65 7.08
#